data_AF-A0A821KL58-F1
#
_entry.id   AF-A0A821KL58-F1
#
_cell.length_a   1.000
_cell.length_b   1.000
_cell.length_c   1.000
_cell.angle_alpha   90.00
_cell.angle_beta   90.00
_cell.angle_gamma   90.00
#
_symmetry.space_group_name_H-M   'P 1'
#
loop_
_entity.id
_entity.type
_entity.pdbx_description
1 polymer ?
#
loop_
_entity_poly.entity_id
_entity_poly.type
_entity_poly.pdbx_seq_one_letter_code
_entity_poly.pdbx_strand_id
1 'polypeptide(L)'
;MFICIVFFLQLLLYSSIATKSQLTLDEFFDYTDFLSVSLSPNGEYLLIETLRPNWNSSTYEFSCWLYEINTKQKQLIVTNTGGSSRPKWSPSGNWIAFLQVDQTKMSTKNRYKHYQRSFENIEKNQQFIYLYSIESKKMFPVLVGNEMPSTLTWSNNDSSIYFITSKTRKTDDDQVEWKNIIDY
;
A
#
# COMPACT_ATOMS: atom_id res chain seq x y z
N MET A 1 8.42 -36.24 -56.09
CA MET A 1 9.39 -35.93 -55.01
C MET A 1 9.18 -34.56 -54.37
N PHE A 2 8.73 -33.53 -55.11
CA PHE A 2 8.48 -32.19 -54.55
C PHE A 2 7.23 -32.04 -53.65
N ILE A 3 6.16 -32.81 -53.90
CA ILE A 3 4.89 -32.72 -53.15
C ILE A 3 5.03 -33.22 -51.70
N CYS A 4 5.87 -34.23 -51.44
CA CYS A 4 6.09 -34.73 -50.08
C CYS A 4 6.84 -33.74 -49.17
N ILE A 5 7.69 -32.87 -49.75
CA ILE A 5 8.49 -31.89 -49.00
C ILE A 5 7.60 -30.75 -48.49
N VAL A 6 6.59 -30.34 -49.28
CA VAL A 6 5.66 -29.26 -48.91
C VAL A 6 4.72 -29.70 -47.77
N PHE A 7 4.27 -30.96 -47.78
CA PHE A 7 3.45 -31.51 -46.70
C PHE A 7 4.23 -31.63 -45.38
N PHE A 8 5.52 -31.99 -45.45
CA PHE A 8 6.39 -32.07 -44.27
C PHE A 8 6.68 -30.67 -43.67
N LEU A 9 6.77 -29.64 -44.51
CA LEU A 9 6.95 -28.26 -44.06
C LEU A 9 5.70 -27.68 -43.36
N GLN A 10 4.50 -28.07 -43.79
CA GLN A 10 3.24 -27.65 -43.15
C GLN A 10 3.02 -28.30 -41.77
N LEU A 11 3.50 -29.54 -41.55
CA LEU A 11 3.41 -30.19 -40.24
C LEU A 11 4.36 -29.58 -39.18
N LEU A 12 5.49 -29.00 -39.60
CA LEU A 12 6.44 -28.33 -38.70
C LEU A 12 5.93 -26.99 -38.13
N LEU A 13 4.89 -26.40 -38.73
CA LEU A 13 4.27 -25.15 -38.25
C LEU A 13 3.19 -25.39 -37.17
N TYR A 14 2.78 -26.63 -36.94
CA TYR A 14 1.72 -26.97 -35.95
C TYR A 14 2.24 -27.33 -34.56
N SER A 15 3.56 -27.47 -34.35
CA SER A 15 4.11 -28.06 -33.12
C SER A 15 4.47 -27.07 -32.01
N SER A 16 4.03 -25.81 -32.08
CA SER A 16 4.15 -24.87 -30.95
C SER A 16 2.86 -24.83 -30.14
N ILE A 17 2.46 -25.99 -29.60
CA ILE A 17 1.55 -26.01 -28.45
C ILE A 17 2.39 -25.51 -27.27
N ALA A 18 2.27 -24.23 -26.95
CA ALA A 18 2.85 -23.66 -25.74
C ALA A 18 2.25 -24.41 -24.54
N THR A 19 3.03 -25.34 -23.97
CA THR A 19 2.69 -25.99 -22.72
C THR A 19 2.74 -24.93 -21.62
N LYS A 20 1.56 -24.56 -21.11
CA LYS A 20 1.44 -23.65 -19.96
C LYS A 20 2.33 -24.17 -18.83
N SER A 21 3.24 -23.33 -18.32
CA SER A 21 4.13 -23.70 -17.24
C SER A 21 3.34 -24.16 -16.01
N GLN A 22 3.86 -25.18 -15.32
CA GLN A 22 3.29 -25.60 -14.04
C GLN A 22 3.53 -24.50 -13.01
N LEU A 23 2.49 -24.15 -12.25
CA LEU A 23 2.56 -23.13 -11.20
C LEU A 23 3.49 -23.63 -10.08
N THR A 24 4.55 -22.89 -9.80
CA THR A 24 5.45 -23.18 -8.67
C THR A 24 4.87 -22.65 -7.35
N LEU A 25 5.37 -23.15 -6.22
CA LEU A 25 4.96 -22.67 -4.89
C LEU A 25 5.35 -21.20 -4.69
N ASP A 26 6.52 -20.79 -5.19
CA ASP A 26 6.97 -19.40 -5.13
C ASP A 26 6.04 -18.49 -5.94
N GLU A 27 5.66 -18.87 -7.16
CA GLU A 27 4.70 -18.12 -7.98
C GLU A 27 3.29 -18.10 -7.34
N PHE A 28 2.88 -19.18 -6.67
CA PHE A 28 1.61 -19.23 -5.97
C PHE A 28 1.56 -18.21 -4.83
N PHE A 29 2.66 -18.03 -4.10
CA PHE A 29 2.72 -17.05 -3.01
C PHE A 29 3.12 -15.63 -3.46
N ASP A 30 3.72 -15.45 -4.64
CA ASP A 30 4.03 -14.13 -5.21
C ASP A 30 2.82 -13.50 -5.94
N TYR A 31 1.65 -13.59 -5.33
CA TYR A 31 0.43 -12.97 -5.84
C TYR A 31 0.36 -11.48 -5.47
N THR A 32 -0.41 -10.73 -6.24
CA THR A 32 -0.76 -9.34 -5.93
C THR A 32 -2.25 -9.25 -5.66
N ASP A 33 -2.60 -8.80 -4.46
CA ASP A 33 -3.97 -8.48 -4.09
C ASP A 33 -4.36 -7.08 -4.56
N PHE A 34 -5.63 -6.93 -4.92
CA PHE A 34 -6.25 -5.66 -5.25
C PHE A 34 -7.22 -5.30 -4.13
N LEU A 35 -6.80 -4.38 -3.25
CA LEU A 35 -7.54 -4.05 -2.03
C LEU A 35 -8.69 -3.08 -2.29
N SER A 36 -8.50 -2.16 -3.23
CA SER A 36 -9.49 -1.13 -3.56
C SER A 36 -9.29 -0.64 -4.99
N VAL A 37 -10.41 -0.35 -5.66
CA VAL A 37 -10.44 0.30 -6.97
C VAL A 37 -11.48 1.40 -6.93
N SER A 38 -11.11 2.60 -7.38
CA SER A 38 -12.02 3.75 -7.45
C SER A 38 -11.82 4.54 -8.73
N LEU A 39 -12.91 4.79 -9.44
CA LEU A 39 -12.92 5.71 -10.57
C LEU A 39 -12.84 7.16 -10.05
N SER A 40 -12.10 7.99 -10.76
CA SER A 40 -12.09 9.45 -10.59
C SER A 40 -13.47 10.04 -10.93
N PRO A 41 -13.86 11.18 -10.32
CA PRO A 41 -15.15 11.83 -10.60
C PRO A 41 -15.38 12.18 -12.07
N ASN A 42 -14.32 12.54 -12.79
CA ASN A 42 -14.38 12.85 -14.22
C ASN A 42 -14.32 11.60 -15.12
N GLY A 43 -14.07 10.42 -14.56
CA GLY A 43 -14.02 9.16 -15.29
C GLY A 43 -12.76 8.92 -16.11
N GLU A 44 -11.70 9.72 -15.96
CA GLU A 44 -10.49 9.62 -16.78
C GLU A 44 -9.42 8.71 -16.16
N TYR A 45 -9.44 8.59 -14.83
CA TYR A 45 -8.46 7.85 -14.05
C TYR A 45 -9.11 6.78 -13.16
N LEU A 46 -8.45 5.64 -13.04
CA LEU A 46 -8.69 4.63 -12.01
C LEU A 46 -7.58 4.70 -10.96
N LEU A 47 -7.97 4.75 -9.70
CA LEU A 47 -7.07 4.63 -8.55
C LEU A 47 -7.17 3.20 -8.02
N ILE A 48 -6.03 2.54 -7.91
CA ILE A 48 -5.95 1.13 -7.53
C ILE A 48 -4.96 0.97 -6.39
N GLU A 49 -5.40 0.38 -5.28
CA GLU A 49 -4.54 -0.01 -4.16
C GLU A 49 -4.22 -1.50 -4.29
N THR A 50 -2.93 -1.84 -4.32
CA THR A 50 -2.44 -3.21 -4.39
C THR A 50 -1.64 -3.57 -3.16
N LEU A 51 -1.62 -4.86 -2.81
CA LEU A 51 -0.81 -5.43 -1.76
C LEU A 51 -0.01 -6.60 -2.32
N ARG A 52 1.30 -6.63 -2.09
CA ARG A 52 2.18 -7.72 -2.55
C ARG A 52 3.13 -8.14 -1.42
N PRO A 53 3.44 -9.43 -1.25
CA PRO A 53 4.50 -9.85 -0.35
C PRO A 53 5.87 -9.36 -0.85
N ASN A 54 6.67 -8.83 0.07
CA ASN A 54 8.08 -8.51 -0.13
C ASN A 54 8.92 -9.50 0.69
N TRP A 55 9.42 -10.53 -0.01
CA TRP A 55 10.19 -11.62 0.61
C TRP A 55 11.50 -11.16 1.23
N ASN A 56 12.14 -10.13 0.67
CA ASN A 56 13.42 -9.61 1.16
C ASN A 56 13.28 -8.98 2.54
N SER A 57 12.17 -8.27 2.79
CA SER A 57 11.87 -7.64 4.08
C SER A 57 10.98 -8.48 4.99
N SER A 58 10.44 -9.60 4.50
CA SER A 58 9.41 -10.38 5.21
C SER A 58 8.19 -9.53 5.63
N THR A 59 7.80 -8.58 4.77
CA THR A 59 6.65 -7.69 4.97
C THR A 59 5.73 -7.73 3.76
N TYR A 60 4.56 -7.09 3.87
CA TYR A 60 3.75 -6.77 2.69
C TYR A 60 3.99 -5.31 2.28
N GLU A 61 3.99 -5.07 0.97
CA GLU A 61 4.10 -3.75 0.38
C GLU A 61 2.78 -3.31 -0.21
N PHE A 62 2.30 -2.17 0.27
CA PHE A 62 1.16 -1.47 -0.31
C PHE A 62 1.66 -0.51 -1.40
N SER A 63 0.96 -0.52 -2.53
CA SER A 63 1.21 0.41 -3.62
C SER A 63 -0.09 1.06 -4.06
N CYS A 64 -0.02 2.36 -4.39
CA CYS A 64 -1.11 3.04 -5.09
C CYS A 64 -0.72 3.29 -6.53
N TRP A 65 -1.58 2.83 -7.41
CA TRP A 65 -1.47 2.99 -8.85
C TRP A 65 -2.55 3.93 -9.36
N LEU A 66 -2.16 4.80 -10.27
CA LEU A 66 -3.05 5.61 -11.06
C LEU A 66 -3.04 5.07 -12.50
N TYR A 67 -4.19 4.67 -13.01
CA TYR A 67 -4.36 4.18 -14.36
C TYR A 67 -5.19 5.17 -15.18
N GLU A 68 -4.61 5.70 -16.24
CA GLU A 68 -5.28 6.61 -17.17
C GLU A 68 -5.99 5.82 -18.26
N ILE A 69 -7.31 6.00 -18.36
CA ILE A 69 -8.18 5.14 -19.17
C ILE A 69 -7.92 5.34 -20.67
N ASN A 70 -7.79 6.59 -21.11
CA ASN A 70 -7.67 6.93 -22.52
C ASN A 70 -6.33 6.47 -23.11
N THR A 71 -5.24 6.70 -22.38
CA THR A 71 -3.87 6.38 -22.81
C THR A 71 -3.46 4.94 -22.46
N LYS A 72 -4.25 4.28 -21.59
CA LYS A 72 -3.95 2.98 -20.98
C LYS A 72 -2.61 2.95 -20.21
N GLN A 73 -2.17 4.12 -19.75
CA GLN A 73 -0.92 4.24 -19.00
C GLN A 73 -1.16 4.01 -17.52
N LYS A 74 -0.22 3.31 -16.87
CA LYS A 74 -0.19 3.12 -15.42
C LYS A 74 0.96 3.90 -14.82
N GLN A 75 0.70 4.56 -13.70
CA GLN A 75 1.68 5.34 -12.95
C GLN A 75 1.63 4.92 -11.49
N LEU A 76 2.79 4.61 -10.93
CA LEU A 76 2.95 4.39 -9.49
C LEU A 76 3.00 5.76 -8.79
N ILE A 77 2.10 6.02 -7.85
CA ILE A 77 2.05 7.30 -7.11
C ILE A 77 2.58 7.18 -5.68
N VAL A 78 2.45 6.00 -5.07
CA VAL A 78 2.92 5.70 -3.71
C VAL A 78 3.42 4.25 -3.67
N THR A 79 4.57 4.02 -3.04
CA THR A 79 5.13 2.68 -2.79
C THR A 79 5.64 2.60 -1.35
N ASN A 80 5.73 1.38 -0.82
CA ASN A 80 6.34 1.10 0.48
C ASN A 80 5.73 1.87 1.65
N THR A 81 4.40 2.05 1.66
CA THR A 81 3.73 2.42 2.90
C THR A 81 3.76 1.17 3.78
N GLY A 82 4.43 1.26 4.92
CA GLY A 82 4.52 0.14 5.86
C GLY A 82 3.15 -0.39 6.27
N GLY A 83 2.05 0.35 6.04
CA GLY A 83 0.65 -0.11 6.12
C GLY A 83 -0.21 0.35 4.94
N SER A 84 -1.53 0.32 5.09
CA SER A 84 -2.47 0.74 4.05
C SER A 84 -2.44 2.25 3.82
N SER A 85 -2.57 2.64 2.55
CA SER A 85 -2.59 4.03 2.10
C SER A 85 -4.00 4.62 2.08
N ARG A 86 -5.03 3.78 1.94
CA ARG A 86 -6.47 4.15 1.94
C ARG A 86 -6.76 5.41 1.09
N PRO A 87 -6.37 5.44 -0.19
CA PRO A 87 -6.44 6.66 -0.99
C PRO A 87 -7.90 7.05 -1.30
N LYS A 88 -8.18 8.36 -1.31
CA LYS A 88 -9.50 8.93 -1.59
C LYS A 88 -9.40 10.09 -2.57
N TRP A 89 -10.19 10.00 -3.63
CA TRP A 89 -10.41 11.10 -4.56
C TRP A 89 -11.07 12.29 -3.85
N SER A 90 -10.59 13.48 -4.18
CA SER A 90 -11.34 14.72 -4.00
C SER A 90 -12.58 14.74 -4.91
N PRO A 91 -13.68 15.38 -4.51
CA PRO A 91 -14.88 15.50 -5.33
C PRO A 91 -14.66 16.11 -6.72
N SER A 92 -13.73 17.07 -6.88
CA SER A 92 -13.40 17.59 -8.22
C SER A 92 -12.55 16.63 -9.06
N GLY A 93 -11.89 15.65 -8.43
CA GLY A 93 -10.96 14.73 -9.09
C GLY A 93 -9.54 15.27 -9.27
N ASN A 94 -9.25 16.50 -8.83
CA ASN A 94 -7.92 17.11 -9.01
C ASN A 94 -6.88 16.61 -7.99
N TRP A 95 -7.35 16.04 -6.88
CA TRP A 95 -6.53 15.58 -5.77
C TRP A 95 -6.87 14.17 -5.33
N ILE A 96 -5.85 13.48 -4.81
CA ILE A 96 -5.98 12.22 -4.07
C ILE A 96 -5.36 12.43 -2.69
N ALA A 97 -6.13 12.18 -1.63
CA ALA A 97 -5.62 12.15 -0.26
C ALA A 97 -5.34 10.72 0.19
N PHE A 98 -4.25 10.50 0.91
CA PHE A 98 -3.92 9.19 1.48
C PHE A 98 -3.23 9.33 2.84
N LEU A 99 -3.38 8.28 3.64
CA LEU A 99 -2.78 8.16 4.97
C LEU A 99 -1.48 7.37 4.82
N GLN A 100 -0.36 7.86 5.34
CA GLN A 100 0.85 7.06 5.39
C GLN A 100 1.11 6.62 6.83
N VAL A 101 0.84 5.35 7.11
CA VAL A 101 1.26 4.73 8.36
C VAL A 101 2.66 4.17 8.18
N ASP A 102 3.64 4.81 8.80
CA ASP A 102 5.01 4.30 8.84
C ASP A 102 5.10 3.14 9.86
N GLN A 103 4.88 1.91 9.38
CA GLN A 103 5.02 0.72 10.24
C GLN A 103 6.48 0.40 10.60
N THR A 104 7.50 0.99 9.95
CA THR A 104 8.90 0.74 10.32
C THR A 104 9.22 1.25 11.73
N LYS A 105 8.45 2.23 12.21
CA LYS A 105 8.48 2.73 13.59
C LYS A 105 7.66 1.89 14.57
N MET A 106 6.72 1.07 14.08
CA MET A 106 5.89 0.17 14.90
C MET A 106 6.48 -1.23 15.03
N SER A 107 7.21 -1.71 14.03
CA SER A 107 7.85 -3.06 14.03
C SER A 107 9.15 -3.14 14.82
N THR A 108 9.68 -2.01 15.32
CA THR A 108 10.84 -1.99 16.25
C THR A 108 10.47 -2.28 17.70
N LYS A 109 9.25 -2.74 18.01
CA LYS A 109 8.99 -3.44 19.28
C LYS A 109 9.37 -4.91 19.11
N ASN A 110 10.68 -5.16 19.04
CA ASN A 110 11.27 -6.49 19.12
C ASN A 110 10.59 -7.27 20.25
N ARG A 111 9.90 -8.36 19.89
CA ARG A 111 9.68 -9.48 20.79
C ARG A 111 11.08 -9.99 21.16
N TYR A 112 11.57 -9.56 22.32
CA TYR A 112 12.83 -9.96 22.95
C TYR A 112 14.11 -9.42 22.28
N LYS A 113 14.59 -8.24 22.71
CA LYS A 113 15.98 -8.04 23.22
C LYS A 113 16.27 -6.57 23.55
N HIS A 114 16.78 -6.40 24.78
CA HIS A 114 17.50 -5.27 25.39
C HIS A 114 16.81 -3.91 25.60
N TYR A 115 16.23 -3.82 26.81
CA TYR A 115 16.45 -2.78 27.81
C TYR A 115 17.76 -1.98 27.58
N GLN A 116 17.63 -0.65 27.63
CA GLN A 116 18.65 0.39 27.44
C GLN A 116 18.98 0.76 25.99
N ARG A 117 18.12 1.61 25.38
CA ARG A 117 18.61 2.63 24.44
C ARG A 117 17.75 3.91 24.48
N SER A 118 18.32 4.91 25.14
CA SER A 118 18.17 6.36 24.90
C SER A 118 16.75 6.95 24.79
N PHE A 119 16.34 7.61 25.87
CA PHE A 119 15.27 8.62 25.96
C PHE A 119 15.62 9.91 25.17
N GLU A 120 15.85 9.83 23.86
CA GLU A 120 16.33 11.02 23.11
C GLU A 120 15.67 11.27 21.74
N ASN A 121 14.56 10.60 21.40
CA ASN A 121 13.86 10.90 20.12
C ASN A 121 12.33 10.85 20.22
N ILE A 122 11.76 11.35 21.31
CA ILE A 122 10.29 11.38 21.52
C ILE A 122 9.61 12.50 20.67
N GLU A 123 10.38 13.43 20.07
CA GLU A 123 9.84 14.53 19.26
C GLU A 123 9.46 14.16 17.81
N LYS A 124 9.76 12.94 17.33
CA LYS A 124 9.64 12.55 15.89
C LYS A 124 8.48 11.61 15.53
N ASN A 125 7.36 11.67 16.26
CA ASN A 125 6.14 10.93 15.88
C ASN A 125 5.12 11.78 15.12
N GLN A 126 5.60 12.76 14.35
CA GLN A 126 4.74 13.55 13.48
C GLN A 126 4.15 12.67 12.37
N GLN A 127 2.83 12.67 12.30
CA GLN A 127 2.02 11.99 11.31
C GLN A 127 1.57 13.00 10.25
N PHE A 128 1.43 12.51 9.03
CA PHE A 128 1.09 13.33 7.87
C PHE A 128 -0.07 12.69 7.10
N ILE A 129 -0.94 13.55 6.59
CA ILE A 129 -1.83 13.23 5.47
C ILE A 129 -1.13 13.72 4.22
N TYR A 130 -1.13 12.93 3.16
CA TYR A 130 -0.50 13.32 1.91
C TYR A 130 -1.56 13.60 0.85
N LEU A 131 -1.33 14.65 0.07
CA LEU A 131 -2.15 15.04 -1.06
C LEU A 131 -1.34 14.89 -2.34
N TYR A 132 -1.86 14.13 -3.28
CA TYR A 132 -1.31 14.02 -4.62
C TYR A 132 -2.15 14.85 -5.59
N SER A 133 -1.51 15.78 -6.30
CA SER A 133 -2.14 16.57 -7.37
C SER A 133 -2.07 15.81 -8.69
N ILE A 134 -3.20 15.65 -9.37
CA ILE A 134 -3.27 15.06 -10.71
C ILE A 134 -2.58 15.96 -11.74
N GLU A 135 -2.87 17.26 -11.69
CA GLU A 135 -2.34 18.24 -12.65
C GLU A 135 -0.82 18.34 -12.58
N SER A 136 -0.28 18.61 -11.38
CA SER A 136 1.15 18.82 -11.23
C SER A 136 1.94 17.52 -11.08
N LYS A 137 1.26 16.39 -10.87
CA LYS A 137 1.85 15.09 -10.52
C LYS A 137 2.79 15.14 -9.30
N LYS A 138 2.50 16.01 -8.34
CA LYS A 138 3.32 16.22 -7.13
C LYS A 138 2.59 15.82 -5.87
N MET A 139 3.36 15.46 -4.86
CA MET A 139 2.90 15.08 -3.53
C MET A 139 3.16 16.21 -2.53
N PHE A 140 2.18 16.48 -1.67
CA PHE A 140 2.20 17.52 -0.65
C PHE A 140 1.88 16.91 0.72
N PRO A 141 2.79 17.04 1.71
CA PRO A 141 2.52 16.58 3.06
C PRO A 141 1.74 17.65 3.85
N VAL A 142 0.73 17.21 4.59
CA VAL A 142 -0.05 18.01 5.55
C VAL A 142 0.22 17.46 6.95
N LEU A 143 0.85 18.26 7.80
CA LEU A 143 1.19 17.86 9.18
C LEU A 143 -0.09 17.72 10.02
N VAL A 144 -0.31 16.53 10.56
CA VAL A 144 -1.41 16.24 11.51
C VAL A 144 -0.96 16.45 12.95
N GLY A 145 0.32 16.19 13.25
CA GLY A 145 0.86 16.22 14.61
C GLY A 145 1.16 14.81 15.12
N ASN A 146 1.06 14.56 16.42
CA ASN A 146 1.55 13.31 17.02
C ASN A 146 0.51 12.18 17.09
N GLU A 147 -0.68 12.41 16.54
CA GLU A 147 -1.79 11.46 16.59
C GLU A 147 -1.90 10.68 15.28
N MET A 148 -2.31 9.41 15.35
CA MET A 148 -2.38 8.54 14.18
C MET A 148 -3.71 8.76 13.44
N PRO A 149 -3.72 9.35 12.24
CA PRO A 149 -4.94 9.44 11.45
C PRO A 149 -5.36 8.04 10.99
N SER A 150 -6.63 7.70 11.19
CA SER A 150 -7.15 6.36 10.90
C SER A 150 -7.99 6.32 9.62
N THR A 151 -8.73 7.39 9.34
CA THR A 151 -9.62 7.53 8.19
C THR A 151 -9.74 9.01 7.82
N LEU A 152 -10.03 9.30 6.55
CA LEU A 152 -10.25 10.65 6.05
C LEU A 152 -11.41 10.71 5.06
N THR A 153 -12.00 11.89 4.90
CA THR A 153 -12.97 12.23 3.85
C THR A 153 -12.85 13.69 3.44
N TRP A 154 -13.17 13.98 2.19
CA TRP A 154 -13.19 15.34 1.65
C TRP A 154 -14.54 16.02 1.91
N SER A 155 -14.53 17.35 2.01
CA SER A 155 -15.74 18.17 1.85
C SER A 155 -16.13 18.20 0.37
N ASN A 156 -17.44 18.30 0.09
CA ASN A 156 -17.99 18.24 -1.28
C ASN A 156 -17.47 19.33 -2.23
N ASN A 157 -16.86 20.39 -1.71
CA ASN A 157 -16.32 21.54 -2.43
C ASN A 157 -14.78 21.56 -2.47
N ASP A 158 -14.12 20.45 -2.12
CA ASP A 158 -12.66 20.27 -2.11
C ASP A 158 -11.88 21.16 -1.12
N SER A 159 -12.54 22.00 -0.33
CA SER A 159 -11.86 22.97 0.54
C SER A 159 -11.32 22.39 1.84
N SER A 160 -11.79 21.20 2.24
CA SER A 160 -11.52 20.69 3.58
C SER A 160 -11.44 19.16 3.59
N ILE A 161 -10.66 18.63 4.53
CA ILE A 161 -10.55 17.20 4.80
C ILE A 161 -10.90 17.00 6.26
N TYR A 162 -11.82 16.08 6.52
CA TYR A 162 -12.18 15.62 7.85
C TYR A 162 -11.50 14.27 8.09
N PHE A 163 -10.90 14.09 9.26
CA PHE A 163 -10.23 12.85 9.61
C PHE A 163 -10.42 12.55 11.11
N ILE A 164 -10.28 11.28 11.47
CA ILE A 164 -10.35 10.82 12.86
C ILE A 164 -8.96 10.32 13.26
N THR A 165 -8.48 10.78 14.40
CA THR A 165 -7.20 10.37 14.98
C THR A 165 -7.40 9.44 16.17
N SER A 166 -6.43 8.56 16.39
CA SER A 166 -6.29 7.82 17.63
C SER A 166 -5.00 8.19 18.34
N LYS A 167 -5.09 8.31 19.66
CA LYS A 167 -3.91 8.44 20.52
C LYS A 167 -3.45 7.03 20.90
N THR A 168 -2.17 6.75 20.67
CA THR A 168 -1.54 5.59 21.28
C THR A 168 -1.38 5.88 22.77
N ARG A 169 -2.16 5.18 23.61
CA ARG A 169 -1.99 5.26 25.07
C ARG A 169 -0.63 4.67 25.40
N LYS A 170 0.21 5.41 26.14
CA LYS A 170 1.48 4.86 26.66
C LYS A 170 1.14 3.74 27.65
N THR A 171 1.61 2.53 27.37
CA THR A 171 1.44 1.33 28.23
C THR A 171 2.38 1.32 29.45
N ASP A 172 2.76 2.49 29.97
CA ASP A 172 3.63 2.54 31.16
C ASP A 172 2.82 2.40 32.46
N ASP A 173 1.51 2.66 32.46
CA ASP A 173 0.65 2.48 33.65
C ASP A 173 0.20 1.03 33.88
N ASP A 174 0.19 0.17 32.84
CA ASP A 174 -0.38 -1.18 32.95
C ASP A 174 0.60 -2.20 33.56
N GLN A 175 1.88 -1.83 33.77
CA GLN A 175 2.86 -2.73 34.41
C GLN A 175 2.78 -2.74 35.95
N VAL A 176 1.96 -1.87 36.56
CA VAL A 176 1.90 -1.77 38.04
C VAL A 176 0.87 -2.73 38.65
N GLU A 177 -0.09 -3.26 37.90
CA GLU A 177 -1.21 -4.03 38.49
C GLU A 177 -1.07 -5.56 38.53
N TRP A 178 -0.05 -6.17 37.90
CA TRP A 178 0.15 -7.63 37.96
C TRP A 178 1.01 -8.06 39.14
N LYS A 179 0.58 -7.75 40.37
CA LYS A 179 1.27 -8.22 41.60
C LYS A 179 0.43 -9.05 42.58
N ASN A 180 -0.81 -9.40 42.26
CA ASN A 180 -1.64 -10.24 43.12
C ASN A 180 -2.20 -11.45 42.35
N ILE A 181 -1.33 -12.41 42.03
CA ILE A 181 -1.76 -13.81 41.92
C ILE A 181 -0.93 -14.55 42.95
N ILE A 182 -1.57 -14.86 44.07
CA ILE A 182 -1.06 -15.77 45.07
C ILE A 182 -1.38 -17.16 44.52
N ASP A 183 -0.35 -17.93 44.19
CA ASP A 183 -0.49 -19.36 43.88
C ASP A 183 -0.98 -20.09 45.15
N TYR A 184 -2.01 -20.92 45.00
CA TYR A 184 -2.46 -21.90 46.00
C TYR A 184 -1.91 -23.28 45.66
#